data_AF-A0A3M8FPI9-F1
#
_entry.id   AF-A0A3M8FPI9-F1
#
_cell.length_a   1.000
_cell.length_b   1.000
_cell.length_c   1.000
_cell.angle_alpha   90.00
_cell.angle_beta   90.00
_cell.angle_gamma   90.00
#
_symmetry.space_group_name_H-M   'P 1'
#
loop_
_entity.id
_entity.type
_entity.pdbx_description
1 polymer ?
#
loop_
_entity_poly.entity_id
_entity_poly.type
_entity_poly.pdbx_seq_one_letter_code
_entity_poly.pdbx_strand_id
1 'polypeptide(L)'
;MPDKKAATLDTTNPEAPVFTTEDITITILGGVKLGGLDKLRVTLKIEKEEAPIRQNLDLYHSSQVGKLTEQIAGLFELPQEQITETLETLTSQLENWRMSQLELLSKSKTKKSILTGTEKTKATKWLKSPKLMERTQELLGQTGIVGEEINRLLLWLVMSSRKTARPLHAVSLAASGIGKTHLQQTLAGLLPPEDVLEVTSLSGNALYYFKGDQLKHKLLLIEDLDGAEEVLYPLRELQSKGRLSKTVAVKGPRGTLRTEILEVEGPVSVAAATTKEAIYSDNANRALLLTLDESPEQDQRILDYQRRLASGKIDVDKREEAQRILRASQRMLEPVRVENPFAEKLGLPGQVFTQRRANQLYLDLINTITFYHQHQRERKDEAVQTNLEDIEWANRLATPVLLRKSDELSGACRSFLEELKFHLKRNKLESFTAKDIRRPMRMAYSTLKRYLLQLRQYGLVEVAGGDKKNGFAYQLTDIGEYEALKNGVQSLLDQVLETLRSGSK
;
A
#
# COMPACT_ATOMS: atom_id res chain seq x y z
N MET A 1 35.36 -35.33 35.26
CA MET A 1 35.10 -33.88 35.08
C MET A 1 33.62 -33.68 35.27
N PRO A 2 33.16 -32.90 36.25
CA PRO A 2 31.73 -32.65 36.43
C PRO A 2 31.21 -31.81 35.25
N ASP A 3 30.04 -32.18 34.74
CA ASP A 3 29.34 -31.49 33.64
C ASP A 3 29.08 -30.02 33.99
N LYS A 4 29.70 -29.09 33.23
CA LYS A 4 29.37 -27.66 33.30
C LYS A 4 27.90 -27.48 32.94
N LYS A 5 27.09 -26.90 33.82
CA LYS A 5 25.69 -26.58 33.52
C LYS A 5 25.65 -25.50 32.45
N ALA A 6 25.01 -25.78 31.31
CA ALA A 6 24.83 -24.79 30.26
C ALA A 6 23.98 -23.62 30.77
N ALA A 7 24.48 -22.39 30.61
CA ALA A 7 23.75 -21.18 30.96
C ALA A 7 22.46 -21.06 30.12
N THR A 8 21.31 -20.95 30.78
CA THR A 8 20.00 -21.03 30.15
C THR A 8 19.11 -19.85 30.54
N LEU A 9 18.46 -19.26 29.55
CA LEU A 9 17.44 -18.22 29.71
C LEU A 9 16.07 -18.86 29.91
N ASP A 10 15.53 -18.74 31.11
CA ASP A 10 14.14 -19.03 31.42
C ASP A 10 13.26 -17.85 30.98
N THR A 11 12.30 -18.15 30.10
CA THR A 11 11.38 -17.18 29.52
C THR A 11 9.92 -17.48 29.83
N THR A 12 9.66 -18.34 30.83
CA THR A 12 8.30 -18.67 31.30
C THR A 12 7.51 -17.44 31.73
N ASN A 13 8.20 -16.42 32.28
CA ASN A 13 7.64 -15.08 32.53
C ASN A 13 8.23 -14.04 31.55
N PRO A 14 7.48 -13.63 30.50
CA PRO A 14 7.97 -12.66 29.50
C PRO A 14 8.30 -11.27 30.06
N GLU A 15 7.71 -10.88 31.18
CA GLU A 15 7.94 -9.58 31.84
C GLU A 15 9.14 -9.60 32.81
N ALA A 16 9.64 -10.79 33.13
CA ALA A 16 10.84 -10.96 33.94
C ALA A 16 11.63 -12.22 33.53
N PRO A 17 12.18 -12.29 32.30
CA PRO A 17 13.05 -13.40 31.91
C PRO A 17 14.25 -13.52 32.86
N VAL A 18 14.65 -14.74 33.18
CA VAL A 18 15.74 -15.02 34.14
C VAL A 18 16.82 -15.83 33.44
N PHE A 19 18.06 -15.35 33.51
CA PHE A 19 19.23 -16.02 32.99
C PHE A 19 20.13 -16.44 34.15
N THR A 20 20.37 -17.74 34.29
CA THR A 20 21.15 -18.29 35.40
C THR A 20 22.42 -18.94 34.88
N THR A 21 23.53 -18.58 35.50
CA THR A 21 24.84 -19.21 35.35
C THR A 21 25.24 -19.94 36.64
N GLU A 22 26.42 -20.55 36.69
CA GLU A 22 26.95 -21.14 37.91
C GLU A 22 27.19 -20.08 39.00
N ASP A 23 27.56 -18.85 38.63
CA ASP A 23 28.02 -17.81 39.57
C ASP A 23 27.05 -16.65 39.77
N ILE A 24 26.22 -16.31 38.78
CA ILE A 24 25.28 -15.18 38.83
C ILE A 24 23.92 -15.50 38.22
N THR A 25 22.88 -14.86 38.77
CA THR A 25 21.54 -14.82 38.21
C THR A 25 21.22 -13.42 37.72
N ILE A 26 20.74 -13.30 36.48
CA ILE A 26 20.37 -12.04 35.84
C ILE A 26 18.87 -12.08 35.51
N THR A 27 18.09 -11.20 36.13
CA THR A 27 16.68 -11.00 35.81
C THR A 27 16.50 -9.75 34.94
N ILE A 28 15.73 -9.86 33.86
CA ILE A 28 15.45 -8.77 32.92
C ILE A 28 14.11 -8.14 33.32
N LEU A 29 14.15 -7.05 34.09
CA LEU A 29 12.96 -6.42 34.64
C LEU A 29 12.19 -5.63 33.55
N GLY A 30 10.90 -5.96 33.37
CA GLY A 30 10.03 -5.36 32.37
C GLY A 30 10.19 -5.95 30.97
N GLY A 31 10.80 -7.15 30.88
CA GLY A 31 10.98 -7.88 29.64
C GLY A 31 11.86 -7.17 28.59
N VAL A 32 11.75 -7.62 27.34
CA VAL A 32 12.42 -7.01 26.19
C VAL A 32 11.38 -6.46 25.23
N LYS A 33 11.56 -5.20 24.80
CA LYS A 33 10.73 -4.61 23.75
C LYS A 33 10.94 -5.35 22.43
N LEU A 34 9.83 -5.81 21.84
CA LEU A 34 9.89 -6.55 20.58
C LEU A 34 10.18 -5.63 19.37
N GLY A 35 9.72 -4.37 19.39
CA GLY A 35 9.98 -3.37 18.34
C GLY A 35 11.34 -2.65 18.47
N GLY A 36 11.85 -2.06 17.37
CA GLY A 36 13.14 -1.35 17.32
C GLY A 36 14.34 -2.30 17.39
N LEU A 37 14.59 -3.05 16.31
CA LEU A 37 15.61 -4.12 16.26
C LEU A 37 17.06 -3.59 16.31
N ASP A 38 17.24 -2.29 16.12
CA ASP A 38 18.52 -1.58 16.18
C ASP A 38 19.05 -1.38 17.62
N LYS A 39 18.24 -1.66 18.64
CA LYS A 39 18.57 -1.48 20.06
C LYS A 39 18.09 -2.65 20.90
N LEU A 40 18.80 -2.94 21.98
CA LEU A 40 18.41 -3.93 22.98
C LEU A 40 18.48 -3.33 24.39
N ARG A 41 17.58 -2.36 24.62
CA ARG A 41 17.48 -1.65 25.89
C ARG A 41 16.74 -2.50 26.93
N VAL A 42 17.41 -2.77 28.04
CA VAL A 42 16.93 -3.64 29.13
C VAL A 42 17.25 -3.04 30.50
N THR A 43 16.56 -3.51 31.53
CA THR A 43 16.92 -3.27 32.92
C THR A 43 17.33 -4.59 33.55
N LEU A 44 18.62 -4.77 33.83
CA LEU A 44 19.17 -5.99 34.42
C LEU A 44 19.19 -5.88 35.94
N LYS A 45 18.74 -6.92 36.63
CA LYS A 45 18.93 -7.16 38.06
C LYS A 45 19.86 -8.37 38.21
N ILE A 46 21.07 -8.17 38.73
CA ILE A 46 22.13 -9.18 38.76
C ILE A 46 22.44 -9.54 40.21
N GLU A 47 22.42 -10.83 40.53
CA GLU A 47 22.50 -11.37 41.89
C GLU A 47 23.51 -12.52 42.00
N LYS A 48 24.30 -12.52 43.08
CA LYS A 48 25.21 -13.62 43.46
C LYS A 48 24.85 -14.20 44.83
N GLU A 49 24.81 -13.39 45.91
CA GLU A 49 24.47 -13.91 47.26
C GLU A 49 23.62 -12.95 48.13
N GLU A 50 23.85 -11.62 48.20
CA GLU A 50 23.04 -10.76 49.10
C GLU A 50 22.67 -9.33 48.62
N ALA A 51 23.30 -8.75 47.59
CA ALA A 51 22.95 -7.41 47.08
C ALA A 51 22.82 -7.36 45.54
N PRO A 52 21.63 -7.06 44.98
CA PRO A 52 21.43 -7.00 43.54
C PRO A 52 21.98 -5.71 42.93
N ILE A 53 22.74 -5.82 41.85
CA ILE A 53 23.05 -4.69 40.96
C ILE A 53 21.84 -4.48 40.05
N ARG A 54 21.33 -3.25 39.95
CA ARG A 54 20.27 -2.90 39.01
C ARG A 54 20.77 -1.85 38.03
N GLN A 55 20.82 -2.20 36.74
CA GLN A 55 21.33 -1.30 35.70
C GLN A 55 20.39 -1.26 34.49
N ASN A 56 20.04 -0.04 34.05
CA ASN A 56 19.41 0.18 32.74
C ASN A 56 20.50 0.46 31.70
N LEU A 57 20.52 -0.30 30.62
CA LEU A 57 21.49 -0.12 29.54
C LEU A 57 20.96 -0.65 28.21
N ASP A 58 21.63 -0.30 27.13
CA ASP A 58 21.50 -0.94 25.82
C ASP A 58 22.61 -1.99 25.66
N LEU A 59 22.23 -3.27 25.53
CA LEU A 59 23.17 -4.37 25.38
C LEU A 59 23.98 -4.31 24.07
N TYR A 60 23.55 -3.51 23.09
CA TYR A 60 24.32 -3.27 21.86
C TYR A 60 25.35 -2.15 22.01
N HIS A 61 25.34 -1.41 23.12
CA HIS A 61 26.25 -0.29 23.34
C HIS A 61 27.50 -0.72 24.11
N SER A 62 28.60 -0.99 23.40
CA SER A 62 29.86 -1.53 23.94
C SER A 62 30.40 -0.79 25.18
N SER A 63 30.37 0.55 25.18
CA SER A 63 30.84 1.35 26.35
C SER A 63 29.97 1.16 27.60
N GLN A 64 28.66 0.95 27.45
CA GLN A 64 27.76 0.72 28.59
C GLN A 64 27.95 -0.70 29.14
N VAL A 65 28.09 -1.68 28.24
CA VAL A 65 28.37 -3.08 28.59
C VAL A 65 29.72 -3.17 29.31
N GLY A 66 30.78 -2.54 28.79
CA GLY A 66 32.10 -2.55 29.42
C GLY A 66 32.10 -2.03 30.85
N LYS A 67 31.44 -0.88 31.10
CA LYS A 67 31.30 -0.32 32.46
C LYS A 67 30.53 -1.25 33.40
N LEU A 68 29.49 -1.91 32.89
CA LEU A 68 28.73 -2.89 33.66
C LEU A 68 29.59 -4.11 34.00
N THR A 69 30.37 -4.64 33.04
CA THR A 69 31.28 -5.77 33.26
C THR A 69 32.32 -5.45 34.33
N GLU A 70 32.95 -4.27 34.28
CA GLU A 70 33.91 -3.83 35.30
C GLU A 70 33.26 -3.74 36.69
N GLN A 71 32.05 -3.19 36.77
CA GLN A 71 31.29 -3.09 38.01
C GLN A 71 30.93 -4.46 38.61
N ILE A 72 30.49 -5.41 37.78
CA ILE A 72 30.17 -6.78 38.22
C ILE A 72 31.45 -7.50 38.66
N ALA A 73 32.55 -7.37 37.91
CA ALA A 73 33.83 -8.01 38.20
C ALA A 73 34.37 -7.57 39.57
N GLY A 74 34.30 -6.26 39.84
CA GLY A 74 34.74 -5.70 41.12
C GLY A 74 33.83 -6.07 42.30
N LEU A 75 32.51 -6.08 42.12
CA LEU A 75 31.57 -6.34 43.22
C LEU A 75 31.42 -7.82 43.57
N PHE A 76 31.50 -8.70 42.58
CA PHE A 76 31.29 -10.14 42.76
C PHE A 76 32.58 -10.95 42.73
N GLU A 77 33.72 -10.29 42.62
CA GLU A 77 35.07 -10.89 42.59
C GLU A 77 35.18 -11.99 41.52
N LEU A 78 34.58 -11.74 40.36
CA LEU A 78 34.59 -12.67 39.22
C LEU A 78 35.54 -12.17 38.13
N PRO A 79 36.20 -13.09 37.38
CA PRO A 79 37.01 -12.72 36.22
C PRO A 79 36.20 -11.92 35.18
N GLN A 80 36.77 -10.81 34.71
CA GLN A 80 36.12 -9.94 33.72
C GLN A 80 35.79 -10.68 32.41
N GLU A 81 36.65 -11.60 32.00
CA GLU A 81 36.45 -12.45 30.81
C GLU A 81 35.18 -13.31 30.93
N GLN A 82 34.95 -13.89 32.11
CA GLN A 82 33.79 -14.72 32.39
C GLN A 82 32.48 -13.92 32.34
N ILE A 83 32.47 -12.71 32.90
CA ILE A 83 31.30 -11.83 32.86
C ILE A 83 31.01 -11.36 31.43
N THR A 84 32.06 -11.09 30.66
CA THR A 84 31.92 -10.70 29.25
C THR A 84 31.24 -11.83 28.46
N GLU A 85 31.74 -13.07 28.58
CA GLU A 85 31.12 -14.25 27.95
C GLU A 85 29.67 -14.45 28.40
N THR A 86 29.39 -14.20 29.69
CA THR A 86 28.05 -14.30 30.28
C THR A 86 27.08 -13.29 29.65
N LEU A 87 27.48 -12.02 29.52
CA LEU A 87 26.66 -10.97 28.92
C LEU A 87 26.49 -11.14 27.41
N GLU A 88 27.50 -11.64 26.69
CA GLU A 88 27.41 -11.99 25.27
C GLU A 88 26.42 -13.14 25.04
N THR A 89 26.48 -14.16 25.90
CA THR A 89 25.56 -15.30 25.86
C THR A 89 24.13 -14.86 26.16
N LEU A 90 23.93 -14.04 27.18
CA LEU A 90 22.63 -13.45 27.51
C LEU A 90 22.06 -12.68 26.31
N THR A 91 22.87 -11.81 25.71
CA THR A 91 22.47 -10.98 24.55
C THR A 91 21.99 -11.87 23.41
N SER A 92 22.76 -12.91 23.07
CA SER A 92 22.42 -13.86 22.01
C SER A 92 21.12 -14.63 22.30
N GLN A 93 20.88 -15.03 23.56
CA GLN A 93 19.64 -15.73 23.94
C GLN A 93 18.42 -14.80 23.93
N LEU A 94 18.57 -13.53 24.34
CA LEU A 94 17.51 -12.53 24.25
C LEU A 94 17.15 -12.18 22.80
N GLU A 95 18.15 -12.10 21.91
CA GLU A 95 17.93 -11.92 20.46
C GLU A 95 17.11 -13.08 19.88
N ASN A 96 17.52 -14.32 20.15
CA ASN A 96 16.81 -15.51 19.67
C ASN A 96 15.39 -15.58 20.22
N TRP A 97 15.21 -15.31 21.51
CA TRP A 97 13.89 -15.27 22.13
C TRP A 97 13.02 -14.19 21.50
N ARG A 98 13.53 -12.96 21.35
CA ARG A 98 12.83 -11.84 20.71
C ARG A 98 12.40 -12.17 19.29
N MET A 99 13.27 -12.81 18.51
CA MET A 99 12.93 -13.30 17.16
C MET A 99 11.85 -14.38 17.19
N SER A 100 11.93 -15.33 18.13
CA SER A 100 10.90 -16.37 18.30
C SER A 100 9.53 -15.80 18.69
N GLN A 101 9.49 -14.75 19.53
CA GLN A 101 8.26 -14.07 19.91
C GLN A 101 7.65 -13.30 18.74
N LEU A 102 8.48 -12.65 17.92
CA LEU A 102 8.02 -12.04 16.66
C LEU A 102 7.46 -13.11 15.70
N GLU A 103 8.10 -14.27 15.60
CA GLU A 103 7.57 -15.40 14.83
C GLU A 103 6.26 -15.94 15.40
N LEU A 104 6.12 -16.09 16.73
CA LEU A 104 4.90 -16.53 17.39
C LEU A 104 3.75 -15.55 17.20
N LEU A 105 4.00 -14.25 17.30
CA LEU A 105 3.03 -13.19 16.99
C LEU A 105 2.63 -13.21 15.51
N SER A 106 3.54 -13.57 14.60
CA SER A 106 3.21 -13.76 13.19
C SER A 106 2.36 -15.01 12.94
N LYS A 107 2.59 -16.10 13.68
CA LYS A 107 1.85 -17.38 13.59
C LYS A 107 0.48 -17.34 14.27
N SER A 108 0.31 -16.64 15.39
CA SER A 108 -0.98 -16.61 16.11
C SER A 108 -2.04 -15.75 15.38
N LYS A 109 -1.60 -14.75 14.59
CA LYS A 109 -2.49 -13.94 13.73
C LYS A 109 -2.96 -14.64 12.46
N THR A 110 -2.47 -15.84 12.14
CA THR A 110 -2.72 -16.55 10.87
C THR A 110 -3.55 -17.84 11.02
N LYS A 111 -4.48 -17.93 11.97
CA LYS A 111 -5.58 -18.92 11.82
C LYS A 111 -6.50 -18.46 10.69
N LYS A 112 -6.29 -18.99 9.48
CA LYS A 112 -7.23 -18.82 8.35
C LYS A 112 -8.62 -19.22 8.82
N SER A 113 -9.52 -18.24 8.95
CA SER A 113 -10.91 -18.47 9.30
C SER A 113 -11.55 -19.27 8.16
N ILE A 114 -11.95 -20.50 8.45
CA ILE A 114 -12.61 -21.39 7.49
C ILE A 114 -14.04 -20.86 7.30
N LEU A 115 -14.43 -20.63 6.04
CA LEU A 115 -15.80 -20.24 5.72
C LEU A 115 -16.79 -21.33 6.15
N THR A 116 -17.91 -20.92 6.76
CA THR A 116 -19.02 -21.81 7.01
C THR A 116 -19.68 -22.25 5.70
N GLY A 117 -20.40 -23.38 5.69
CA GLY A 117 -21.08 -23.88 4.49
C GLY A 117 -22.10 -22.88 3.90
N THR A 118 -22.76 -22.11 4.77
CA THR A 118 -23.71 -21.06 4.37
C THR A 118 -23.01 -19.86 3.72
N GLU A 119 -21.91 -19.38 4.30
CA GLU A 119 -21.09 -18.31 3.71
C GLU A 119 -20.51 -18.71 2.36
N LYS A 120 -20.00 -19.95 2.25
CA LYS A 120 -19.49 -20.50 0.99
C LYS A 120 -20.56 -20.52 -0.10
N THR A 121 -21.77 -20.94 0.25
CA THR A 121 -22.91 -20.98 -0.68
C THR A 121 -23.32 -19.58 -1.13
N LYS A 122 -23.43 -18.62 -0.19
CA LYS A 122 -23.75 -17.22 -0.51
C LYS A 122 -22.69 -16.58 -1.41
N ALA A 123 -21.41 -16.75 -1.09
CA ALA A 123 -20.30 -16.21 -1.87
C ALA A 123 -20.23 -16.82 -3.27
N THR A 124 -20.42 -18.14 -3.40
CA THR A 124 -20.46 -18.82 -4.70
C THR A 124 -21.64 -18.33 -5.54
N LYS A 125 -22.83 -18.23 -4.94
CA LYS A 125 -24.02 -17.68 -5.62
C LYS A 125 -23.78 -16.24 -6.09
N TRP A 126 -23.10 -15.43 -5.28
CA TRP A 126 -22.73 -14.05 -5.63
C TRP A 126 -21.76 -14.00 -6.82
N LEU A 127 -20.64 -14.73 -6.74
CA LEU A 127 -19.63 -14.74 -7.80
C LEU A 127 -20.15 -15.29 -9.14
N LYS A 128 -21.21 -16.12 -9.11
CA LYS A 128 -21.90 -16.63 -10.31
C LYS A 128 -23.03 -15.72 -10.82
N SER A 129 -23.31 -14.60 -10.16
CA SER A 129 -24.42 -13.73 -10.54
C SER A 129 -24.13 -12.94 -11.83
N PRO A 130 -25.10 -12.80 -12.76
CA PRO A 130 -24.89 -12.00 -13.96
C PRO A 130 -24.63 -10.54 -13.61
N LYS A 131 -23.95 -9.79 -14.49
CA LYS A 131 -23.57 -8.39 -14.26
C LYS A 131 -22.77 -8.21 -12.96
N LEU A 132 -21.76 -9.08 -12.77
CA LEU A 132 -21.02 -9.16 -11.52
C LEU A 132 -20.35 -7.83 -11.17
N MET A 133 -19.82 -7.11 -12.17
CA MET A 133 -19.12 -5.85 -11.97
C MET A 133 -20.05 -4.75 -11.46
N GLU A 134 -21.22 -4.56 -12.06
CA GLU A 134 -22.24 -3.60 -11.61
C GLU A 134 -22.70 -3.95 -10.20
N ARG A 135 -23.00 -5.22 -9.95
CA ARG A 135 -23.44 -5.69 -8.64
C ARG A 135 -22.38 -5.50 -7.57
N THR A 136 -21.11 -5.75 -7.90
CA THR A 136 -19.98 -5.46 -7.01
C THR A 136 -19.86 -3.97 -6.75
N GLN A 137 -20.01 -3.14 -7.76
CA GLN A 137 -20.00 -1.68 -7.59
C GLN A 137 -21.13 -1.20 -6.67
N GLU A 138 -22.34 -1.73 -6.83
CA GLU A 138 -23.49 -1.44 -5.94
C GLU A 138 -23.22 -1.92 -4.50
N LEU A 139 -22.72 -3.15 -4.35
CA LEU A 139 -22.45 -3.75 -3.04
C LEU A 139 -21.34 -3.01 -2.29
N LEU A 140 -20.29 -2.55 -2.99
CA LEU A 140 -19.26 -1.67 -2.43
C LEU A 140 -19.85 -0.32 -1.97
N GLY A 141 -20.85 0.22 -2.67
CA GLY A 141 -21.56 1.41 -2.19
C GLY A 141 -22.30 1.17 -0.87
N GLN A 142 -22.86 -0.03 -0.69
CA GLN A 142 -23.57 -0.43 0.53
C GLN A 142 -22.63 -0.62 1.73
N THR A 143 -21.31 -0.78 1.53
CA THR A 143 -20.35 -0.87 2.65
C THR A 143 -20.03 0.49 3.28
N GLY A 144 -20.65 1.57 2.80
CA GLY A 144 -20.46 2.93 3.31
C GLY A 144 -19.42 3.76 2.55
N ILE A 145 -18.97 3.29 1.38
CA ILE A 145 -18.12 4.08 0.48
C ILE A 145 -19.03 4.97 -0.37
N VAL A 146 -18.97 6.29 -0.15
CA VAL A 146 -19.80 7.27 -0.83
C VAL A 146 -19.09 7.77 -2.09
N GLY A 147 -19.78 7.72 -3.24
CA GLY A 147 -19.19 8.13 -4.51
C GLY A 147 -17.97 7.27 -4.90
N GLU A 148 -16.96 7.91 -5.48
CA GLU A 148 -15.69 7.27 -5.88
C GLU A 148 -15.89 6.01 -6.72
N GLU A 149 -16.88 6.04 -7.61
CA GLU A 149 -17.43 4.84 -8.25
C GLU A 149 -16.40 4.06 -9.09
N ILE A 150 -15.61 4.78 -9.90
CA ILE A 150 -14.52 4.18 -10.67
C ILE A 150 -13.38 3.76 -9.73
N ASN A 151 -12.96 4.65 -8.83
CA ASN A 151 -11.83 4.42 -7.94
C ASN A 151 -12.06 3.25 -6.98
N ARG A 152 -13.26 3.10 -6.42
CA ARG A 152 -13.60 2.01 -5.48
C ARG A 152 -13.61 0.65 -6.18
N LEU A 153 -14.15 0.57 -7.39
CA LEU A 153 -14.19 -0.67 -8.16
C LEU A 153 -12.78 -1.04 -8.65
N LEU A 154 -12.02 -0.05 -9.14
CA LEU A 154 -10.64 -0.25 -9.58
C LEU A 154 -9.75 -0.71 -8.42
N LEU A 155 -9.80 -0.05 -7.26
CA LEU A 155 -9.07 -0.47 -6.06
C LEU A 155 -9.47 -1.87 -5.60
N TRP A 156 -10.77 -2.19 -5.63
CA TRP A 156 -11.24 -3.54 -5.29
C TRP A 156 -10.61 -4.61 -6.20
N LEU A 157 -10.55 -4.37 -7.50
CA LEU A 157 -9.90 -5.27 -8.46
C LEU A 157 -8.39 -5.35 -8.24
N VAL A 158 -7.73 -4.21 -8.00
CA VAL A 158 -6.30 -4.16 -7.65
C VAL A 158 -6.02 -5.03 -6.43
N MET A 159 -6.77 -4.87 -5.34
CA MET A 159 -6.59 -5.66 -4.13
C MET A 159 -6.93 -7.15 -4.34
N SER A 160 -7.87 -7.46 -5.23
CA SER A 160 -8.21 -8.84 -5.64
C SER A 160 -7.08 -9.50 -6.42
N SER A 161 -6.35 -8.72 -7.21
CA SER A 161 -5.29 -9.20 -8.11
C SER A 161 -4.10 -9.83 -7.37
N ARG A 162 -3.99 -9.69 -6.04
CA ARG A 162 -2.94 -10.35 -5.21
C ARG A 162 -2.84 -11.86 -5.44
N LYS A 163 -3.92 -12.50 -5.88
CA LYS A 163 -4.00 -13.93 -6.19
C LYS A 163 -3.66 -14.28 -7.65
N THR A 164 -3.41 -13.29 -8.49
CA THR A 164 -2.98 -13.47 -9.88
C THR A 164 -1.46 -13.61 -9.98
N ALA A 165 -0.96 -14.08 -11.12
CA ALA A 165 0.48 -14.18 -11.37
C ALA A 165 1.17 -12.80 -11.49
N ARG A 166 0.44 -11.78 -11.96
CA ARG A 166 0.90 -10.39 -12.10
C ARG A 166 -0.11 -9.45 -11.44
N PRO A 167 -0.05 -9.28 -10.11
CA PRO A 167 -0.94 -8.36 -9.43
C PRO A 167 -0.74 -6.92 -9.91
N LEU A 168 -1.82 -6.17 -9.82
CA LEU A 168 -1.82 -4.74 -10.00
C LEU A 168 -1.40 -4.04 -8.71
N HIS A 169 -0.97 -2.79 -8.88
CA HIS A 169 -0.64 -1.89 -7.78
C HIS A 169 -1.37 -0.56 -7.98
N ALA A 170 -1.73 0.11 -6.89
CA ALA A 170 -2.38 1.40 -6.94
C ALA A 170 -1.72 2.40 -6.00
N VAL A 171 -1.66 3.66 -6.45
CA VAL A 171 -1.26 4.79 -5.62
C VAL A 171 -2.36 5.86 -5.69
N SER A 172 -2.95 6.17 -4.55
CA SER A 172 -3.93 7.27 -4.42
C SER A 172 -3.22 8.59 -4.16
N LEU A 173 -3.45 9.54 -5.06
CA LEU A 173 -2.95 10.92 -5.07
C LEU A 173 -4.10 11.86 -4.73
N ALA A 174 -3.93 12.70 -3.71
CA ALA A 174 -4.90 13.74 -3.34
C ALA A 174 -4.29 14.65 -2.28
N ALA A 175 -4.93 15.79 -1.99
CA ALA A 175 -4.58 16.59 -0.82
C ALA A 175 -4.89 15.87 0.51
N SER A 176 -4.29 16.33 1.61
CA SER A 176 -4.64 15.83 2.95
C SER A 176 -6.12 16.10 3.27
N GLY A 177 -6.78 15.18 3.96
CA GLY A 177 -8.19 15.33 4.36
C GLY A 177 -9.24 14.90 3.33
N ILE A 178 -8.87 14.63 2.08
CA ILE A 178 -9.79 14.22 0.98
C ILE A 178 -10.32 12.76 1.13
N GLY A 179 -9.79 11.99 2.09
CA GLY A 179 -10.30 10.63 2.36
C GLY A 179 -9.57 9.50 1.61
N LYS A 180 -8.35 9.73 1.11
CA LYS A 180 -7.49 8.68 0.49
C LYS A 180 -7.36 7.44 1.35
N THR A 181 -6.89 7.64 2.58
CA THR A 181 -6.64 6.58 3.54
C THR A 181 -7.95 5.89 3.92
N HIS A 182 -9.03 6.65 4.08
CA HIS A 182 -10.36 6.09 4.36
C HIS A 182 -10.85 5.17 3.22
N LEU A 183 -10.74 5.57 1.96
CA LEU A 183 -11.13 4.73 0.81
C LEU A 183 -10.34 3.42 0.79
N GLN A 184 -9.01 3.51 0.92
CA GLN A 184 -8.14 2.33 0.89
C GLN A 184 -8.35 1.41 2.09
N GLN A 185 -8.40 1.94 3.31
CA GLN A 185 -8.64 1.16 4.53
C GLN A 185 -10.03 0.51 4.52
N THR A 186 -11.06 1.24 4.09
CA THR A 186 -12.42 0.67 4.01
C THR A 186 -12.44 -0.52 3.09
N LEU A 187 -11.85 -0.40 1.88
CA LEU A 187 -11.76 -1.50 0.93
C LEU A 187 -10.86 -2.63 1.43
N ALA A 188 -9.71 -2.32 2.03
CA ALA A 188 -8.81 -3.29 2.64
C ALA A 188 -9.52 -4.11 3.72
N GLY A 189 -10.36 -3.47 4.54
CA GLY A 189 -11.19 -4.13 5.55
C GLY A 189 -12.25 -5.09 5.00
N LEU A 190 -12.56 -5.01 3.69
CA LEU A 190 -13.44 -5.96 3.00
C LEU A 190 -12.71 -7.24 2.58
N LEU A 191 -11.38 -7.25 2.63
CA LEU A 191 -10.60 -8.46 2.38
C LEU A 191 -10.53 -9.34 3.63
N PRO A 192 -10.11 -10.61 3.47
CA PRO A 192 -9.83 -11.48 4.60
C PRO A 192 -8.66 -10.87 5.41
N PRO A 193 -8.79 -10.68 6.74
CA PRO A 193 -7.73 -10.07 7.55
C PRO A 193 -6.39 -10.79 7.43
N GLU A 194 -6.40 -12.11 7.22
CA GLU A 194 -5.21 -12.90 6.99
C GLU A 194 -4.44 -12.50 5.72
N ASP A 195 -5.08 -11.86 4.74
CA ASP A 195 -4.50 -11.49 3.46
C ASP A 195 -4.01 -10.02 3.41
N VAL A 196 -4.23 -9.24 4.47
CA VAL A 196 -3.89 -7.82 4.51
C VAL A 196 -2.73 -7.58 5.49
N LEU A 197 -1.67 -6.94 4.99
CA LEU A 197 -0.56 -6.45 5.78
C LEU A 197 -0.60 -4.92 5.75
N GLU A 198 -1.12 -4.35 6.83
CA GLU A 198 -1.15 -2.91 7.03
C GLU A 198 0.21 -2.41 7.52
N VAL A 199 0.72 -1.39 6.84
CA VAL A 199 2.03 -0.80 7.05
C VAL A 199 1.85 0.69 7.29
N THR A 200 2.08 1.08 8.53
CA THR A 200 2.19 2.49 8.93
C THR A 200 3.63 3.00 8.81
N SER A 201 4.61 2.15 9.12
CA SER A 201 6.04 2.43 8.97
C SER A 201 6.80 1.11 8.79
N LEU A 202 7.73 1.07 7.83
CA LEU A 202 8.66 -0.04 7.61
C LEU A 202 10.07 0.53 7.53
N SER A 203 11.03 -0.11 8.19
CA SER A 203 12.44 0.17 7.92
C SER A 203 12.81 -0.34 6.53
N GLY A 204 13.78 0.27 5.85
CA GLY A 204 14.18 -0.13 4.49
C GLY A 204 14.53 -1.62 4.32
N ASN A 205 14.86 -2.32 5.41
CA ASN A 205 15.18 -3.74 5.40
C ASN A 205 14.03 -4.68 5.83
N ALA A 206 12.93 -4.15 6.37
CA ALA A 206 11.87 -4.94 6.98
C ALA A 206 11.27 -5.99 6.02
N LEU A 207 11.13 -5.64 4.73
CA LEU A 207 10.58 -6.57 3.73
C LEU A 207 11.45 -7.80 3.47
N TYR A 208 12.76 -7.75 3.73
CA TYR A 208 13.66 -8.90 3.53
C TYR A 208 13.61 -9.92 4.67
N TYR A 209 13.01 -9.58 5.81
CA TYR A 209 12.94 -10.47 6.96
C TYR A 209 11.68 -11.35 6.98
N PHE A 210 10.75 -11.14 6.04
CA PHE A 210 9.68 -12.11 5.80
C PHE A 210 10.27 -13.40 5.23
N LYS A 211 9.87 -14.55 5.76
CA LYS A 211 10.42 -15.84 5.34
C LYS A 211 9.52 -16.50 4.30
N GLY A 212 10.11 -16.96 3.19
CA GLY A 212 9.43 -17.79 2.20
C GLY A 212 8.19 -17.12 1.61
N ASP A 213 7.03 -17.76 1.76
CA ASP A 213 5.76 -17.37 1.15
C ASP A 213 4.90 -16.44 2.03
N GLN A 214 5.44 -15.88 3.11
CA GLN A 214 4.67 -15.04 4.04
C GLN A 214 4.02 -13.81 3.36
N LEU A 215 4.65 -13.26 2.32
CA LEU A 215 4.09 -12.15 1.53
C LEU A 215 3.24 -12.63 0.34
N LYS A 216 3.25 -13.92 0.02
CA LYS A 216 2.54 -14.46 -1.12
C LYS A 216 1.04 -14.27 -0.98
N HIS A 217 0.43 -13.70 -2.02
CA HIS A 217 -0.99 -13.36 -2.08
C HIS A 217 -1.46 -12.38 -0.99
N LYS A 218 -0.56 -11.55 -0.46
CA LYS A 218 -0.90 -10.48 0.48
C LYS A 218 -1.13 -9.15 -0.24
N LEU A 219 -2.00 -8.35 0.34
CA LEU A 219 -2.09 -6.92 0.09
C LEU A 219 -1.16 -6.20 1.06
N LEU A 220 -0.17 -5.48 0.54
CA LEU A 220 0.58 -4.49 1.30
C LEU A 220 -0.17 -3.16 1.23
N LEU A 221 -0.74 -2.73 2.35
CA LEU A 221 -1.44 -1.45 2.48
C LEU A 221 -0.50 -0.44 3.13
N ILE A 222 -0.10 0.60 2.39
CA ILE A 222 0.82 1.64 2.84
C ILE A 222 0.04 2.95 2.99
N GLU A 223 -0.21 3.38 4.23
CA GLU A 223 -1.06 4.54 4.49
C GLU A 223 -0.44 5.86 4.02
N ASP A 224 0.87 5.99 4.17
CA ASP A 224 1.62 7.16 3.75
C ASP A 224 2.97 6.76 3.12
N LEU A 225 3.06 6.92 1.81
CA LEU A 225 4.28 6.65 1.04
C LEU A 225 5.39 7.66 1.36
N ASP A 226 5.03 8.86 1.83
CA ASP A 226 5.99 9.94 2.12
C ASP A 226 6.86 9.59 3.34
N GLY A 227 6.32 8.80 4.28
CA GLY A 227 7.06 8.24 5.42
C GLY A 227 7.77 6.91 5.14
N ALA A 228 7.63 6.34 3.93
CA ALA A 228 8.11 5.00 3.59
C ALA A 228 9.11 4.98 2.41
N GLU A 229 9.82 6.09 2.18
CA GLU A 229 10.72 6.25 1.02
C GLU A 229 11.80 5.16 0.93
N GLU A 230 12.36 4.73 2.07
CA GLU A 230 13.41 3.70 2.13
C GLU A 230 12.94 2.32 1.60
N VAL A 231 11.63 2.10 1.56
CA VAL A 231 11.01 0.81 1.21
C VAL A 231 10.59 0.78 -0.26
N LEU A 232 10.64 1.92 -0.96
CA LEU A 232 10.28 2.03 -2.37
C LEU A 232 11.10 1.12 -3.27
N TYR A 233 12.41 1.00 -3.02
CA TYR A 233 13.27 0.15 -3.84
C TYR A 233 12.92 -1.35 -3.71
N PRO A 234 12.88 -1.94 -2.49
CA PRO A 234 12.39 -3.31 -2.33
C PRO A 234 10.96 -3.50 -2.89
N LEU A 235 10.06 -2.53 -2.73
CA LEU A 235 8.72 -2.64 -3.33
C LEU A 235 8.79 -2.74 -4.85
N ARG A 236 9.59 -1.93 -5.54
CA ARG A 236 9.75 -2.02 -7.01
C ARG A 236 10.22 -3.40 -7.46
N GLU A 237 11.13 -4.00 -6.71
CA GLU A 237 11.66 -5.33 -6.99
C GLU A 237 10.58 -6.41 -6.80
N LEU A 238 9.78 -6.33 -5.73
CA LEU A 238 8.61 -7.22 -5.54
C LEU A 238 7.59 -7.07 -6.68
N GLN A 239 7.27 -5.83 -7.06
CA GLN A 239 6.31 -5.53 -8.14
C GLN A 239 6.79 -6.06 -9.50
N SER A 240 8.09 -5.96 -9.78
CA SER A 240 8.65 -6.29 -11.10
C SER A 240 9.05 -7.76 -11.23
N LYS A 241 9.62 -8.35 -10.18
CA LYS A 241 10.23 -9.69 -10.20
C LYS A 241 9.43 -10.73 -9.43
N GLY A 242 8.45 -10.30 -8.62
CA GLY A 242 7.67 -11.20 -7.77
C GLY A 242 8.46 -11.82 -6.62
N ARG A 243 9.70 -11.38 -6.37
CA ARG A 243 10.57 -11.88 -5.28
C ARG A 243 11.58 -10.84 -4.82
N LEU A 244 12.02 -10.97 -3.57
CA LEU A 244 13.18 -10.26 -3.03
C LEU A 244 14.28 -11.24 -2.68
N SER A 245 15.51 -10.80 -2.85
CA SER A 245 16.68 -11.51 -2.37
C SER A 245 17.65 -10.50 -1.77
N LYS A 246 18.16 -10.78 -0.57
CA LYS A 246 19.20 -9.97 0.07
C LYS A 246 20.21 -10.86 0.75
N THR A 247 21.46 -10.66 0.38
CA THR A 247 22.61 -11.30 1.02
C THR A 247 23.00 -10.55 2.28
N VAL A 248 23.01 -11.24 3.42
CA VAL A 248 23.41 -10.69 4.72
C VAL A 248 24.54 -11.53 5.33
N ALA A 249 25.44 -10.88 6.05
CA ALA A 249 26.46 -11.58 6.83
C ALA A 249 25.91 -11.87 8.22
N VAL A 250 25.79 -13.14 8.56
CA VAL A 250 25.34 -13.63 9.86
C VAL A 250 26.55 -14.14 10.63
N LYS A 251 26.75 -13.63 11.85
CA LYS A 251 27.82 -14.10 12.73
C LYS A 251 27.41 -15.46 13.28
N GLY A 252 28.16 -16.50 12.92
CA GLY A 252 27.95 -17.83 13.45
C GLY A 252 28.35 -17.93 14.92
N PRO A 253 27.95 -19.01 15.62
CA PRO A 253 28.21 -19.21 17.06
C PRO A 253 29.69 -19.15 17.48
N ARG A 254 30.62 -19.30 16.53
CA ARG A 254 32.08 -19.27 16.75
C ARG A 254 32.74 -17.96 16.26
N GLY A 255 31.95 -16.91 16.02
CA GLY A 255 32.45 -15.63 15.51
C GLY A 255 32.82 -15.60 14.02
N THR A 256 32.65 -16.71 13.29
CA THR A 256 32.86 -16.76 11.84
C THR A 256 31.69 -16.11 11.10
N LEU A 257 31.97 -15.22 10.16
CA LEU A 257 30.93 -14.63 9.31
C LEU A 257 30.49 -15.65 8.26
N ARG A 258 29.21 -15.99 8.25
CA ARG A 258 28.58 -16.79 7.21
C ARG A 258 27.65 -15.92 6.39
N THR A 259 27.66 -16.12 5.08
CA THR A 259 26.76 -15.42 4.17
C THR A 259 25.43 -16.19 4.11
N GLU A 260 24.33 -15.52 4.45
CA GLU A 260 22.98 -16.04 4.32
C GLU A 260 22.22 -15.21 3.26
N ILE A 261 21.41 -15.88 2.45
CA ILE A 261 20.56 -15.23 1.45
C ILE A 261 19.13 -15.26 1.99
N LEU A 262 18.61 -14.08 2.31
CA LEU A 262 17.21 -13.90 2.67
C LEU A 262 16.39 -13.82 1.38
N GLU A 263 15.52 -14.78 1.16
CA GLU A 263 14.60 -14.80 0.02
C GLU A 263 13.15 -14.68 0.46
N VAL A 264 12.41 -13.82 -0.25
CA VAL A 264 11.00 -13.56 0.01
C VAL A 264 10.23 -13.70 -1.28
N GLU A 265 9.20 -14.54 -1.27
CA GLU A 265 8.34 -14.78 -2.42
C GLU A 265 7.07 -13.91 -2.36
N GLY A 266 6.78 -13.26 -3.50
CA GLY A 266 5.45 -12.79 -3.84
C GLY A 266 4.63 -13.89 -4.54
N PRO A 267 3.62 -13.53 -5.35
CA PRO A 267 3.27 -12.17 -5.75
C PRO A 267 2.50 -11.40 -4.65
N VAL A 268 2.67 -10.07 -4.61
CA VAL A 268 1.97 -9.14 -3.69
C VAL A 268 1.15 -8.13 -4.48
N SER A 269 0.04 -7.67 -3.93
CA SER A 269 -0.61 -6.43 -4.38
C SER A 269 -0.17 -5.29 -3.48
N VAL A 270 -0.01 -4.08 -4.02
CA VAL A 270 0.39 -2.89 -3.24
C VAL A 270 -0.65 -1.80 -3.45
N ALA A 271 -1.22 -1.31 -2.35
CA ALA A 271 -2.06 -0.12 -2.35
C ALA A 271 -1.40 0.92 -1.43
N ALA A 272 -1.08 2.08 -1.97
CA ALA A 272 -0.42 3.15 -1.21
C ALA A 272 -1.15 4.48 -1.37
N ALA A 273 -1.06 5.36 -0.38
CA ALA A 273 -1.50 6.74 -0.52
C ALA A 273 -0.33 7.71 -0.31
N THR A 274 -0.39 8.89 -0.95
CA THR A 274 0.60 9.96 -0.76
C THR A 274 -0.10 11.31 -0.86
N THR A 275 0.50 12.32 -0.22
CA THR A 275 0.07 13.71 -0.33
C THR A 275 0.77 14.45 -1.47
N LYS A 276 1.80 13.85 -2.07
CA LYS A 276 2.53 14.44 -3.19
C LYS A 276 1.65 14.44 -4.45
N GLU A 277 1.66 15.55 -5.17
CA GLU A 277 0.95 15.69 -6.46
C GLU A 277 1.54 14.79 -7.56
N ALA A 278 2.77 14.31 -7.37
CA ALA A 278 3.47 13.38 -8.25
C ALA A 278 4.41 12.48 -7.45
N ILE A 279 4.58 11.25 -7.92
CA ILE A 279 5.58 10.32 -7.42
C ILE A 279 6.68 10.10 -8.46
N TYR A 280 7.83 9.61 -8.02
CA TYR A 280 8.96 9.31 -8.90
C TYR A 280 8.50 8.42 -10.07
N SER A 281 8.87 8.80 -11.30
CA SER A 281 8.34 8.20 -12.54
C SER A 281 8.47 6.68 -12.56
N ASP A 282 9.55 6.15 -11.99
CA ASP A 282 9.77 4.71 -11.94
C ASP A 282 8.73 3.98 -11.07
N ASN A 283 8.25 4.58 -9.97
CA ASN A 283 7.12 4.08 -9.19
C ASN A 283 5.79 4.33 -9.91
N ALA A 284 5.61 5.53 -10.46
CA ALA A 284 4.39 5.97 -11.14
C ALA A 284 3.97 5.03 -12.27
N ASN A 285 4.94 4.46 -12.97
CA ASN A 285 4.67 3.62 -14.13
C ASN A 285 4.42 2.15 -13.79
N ARG A 286 4.59 1.73 -12.53
CA ARG A 286 4.28 0.37 -12.04
C ARG A 286 2.94 0.28 -11.32
N ALA A 287 2.29 1.41 -11.09
CA ALA A 287 1.01 1.48 -10.41
C ALA A 287 -0.03 2.25 -11.24
N LEU A 288 -1.29 1.95 -10.96
CA LEU A 288 -2.43 2.75 -11.37
C LEU A 288 -2.49 3.96 -10.43
N LEU A 289 -2.38 5.16 -11.01
CA LEU A 289 -2.45 6.40 -10.27
C LEU A 289 -3.91 6.82 -10.17
N LEU A 290 -4.43 6.90 -8.95
CA LEU A 290 -5.81 7.25 -8.68
C LEU A 290 -5.86 8.66 -8.12
N THR A 291 -6.58 9.54 -8.78
CA THR A 291 -6.94 10.86 -8.24
C THR A 291 -8.33 10.76 -7.63
N LEU A 292 -8.48 11.19 -6.38
CA LEU A 292 -9.78 11.24 -5.73
C LEU A 292 -10.60 12.43 -6.25
N ASP A 293 -11.91 12.32 -6.10
CA ASP A 293 -12.88 13.35 -6.45
C ASP A 293 -12.91 14.42 -5.35
N GLU A 294 -12.27 15.56 -5.64
CA GLU A 294 -12.21 16.74 -4.77
C GLU A 294 -13.36 17.74 -5.06
N SER A 295 -14.42 17.30 -5.74
CA SER A 295 -15.54 18.18 -6.10
C SER A 295 -16.43 18.55 -4.90
N PRO A 296 -16.99 19.78 -4.88
CA PRO A 296 -17.96 20.19 -3.86
C PRO A 296 -19.20 19.28 -3.80
N GLU A 297 -19.60 18.72 -4.94
CA GLU A 297 -20.72 17.79 -5.03
C GLU A 297 -20.43 16.49 -4.28
N GLN A 298 -19.21 15.97 -4.42
CA GLN A 298 -18.77 14.78 -3.71
C GLN A 298 -18.65 15.02 -2.21
N ASP A 299 -18.09 16.17 -1.80
CA ASP A 299 -18.06 16.59 -0.39
C ASP A 299 -19.46 16.63 0.22
N GLN A 300 -20.43 17.21 -0.49
CA GLN A 300 -21.81 17.29 -0.02
C GLN A 300 -22.43 15.90 0.17
N ARG A 301 -22.18 14.97 -0.77
CA ARG A 301 -22.64 13.57 -0.65
C ARG A 301 -22.06 12.88 0.58
N ILE A 302 -20.77 13.09 0.86
CA ILE A 302 -20.08 12.53 2.03
C ILE A 302 -20.68 13.10 3.32
N LEU A 303 -20.86 14.42 3.41
CA LEU A 303 -21.45 15.09 4.57
C LEU A 303 -22.90 14.63 4.82
N ASP A 304 -23.70 14.48 3.76
CA ASP A 304 -25.07 13.96 3.86
C ASP A 304 -25.09 12.53 4.40
N TYR A 305 -24.19 11.67 3.92
CA TYR A 305 -24.07 10.31 4.41
C TYR A 305 -23.66 10.27 5.89
N GLN A 306 -22.67 11.06 6.30
CA GLN A 306 -22.25 11.15 7.71
C GLN A 306 -23.40 11.59 8.62
N ARG A 307 -24.19 12.59 8.21
CA ARG A 307 -25.40 13.04 8.94
C ARG A 307 -26.48 11.97 9.02
N ARG A 308 -26.69 11.20 7.94
CA ARG A 308 -27.64 10.07 7.93
C ARG A 308 -27.19 8.94 8.83
N LEU A 309 -25.90 8.63 8.86
CA LEU A 309 -25.32 7.63 9.74
C LEU A 309 -25.50 8.03 11.22
N ALA A 310 -25.13 9.27 11.56
CA ALA A 310 -25.26 9.80 12.92
C ALA A 310 -26.72 9.87 13.41
N SER A 311 -27.68 10.04 12.49
CA SER A 311 -29.12 10.04 12.80
C SER A 311 -29.76 8.65 12.81
N GLY A 312 -28.98 7.58 12.67
CA GLY A 312 -29.50 6.20 12.67
C GLY A 312 -30.35 5.82 11.45
N LYS A 313 -30.28 6.60 10.36
CA LYS A 313 -31.04 6.36 9.11
C LYS A 313 -30.34 5.40 8.15
N ILE A 314 -29.20 4.85 8.55
CA ILE A 314 -28.44 3.86 7.78
C ILE A 314 -28.63 2.48 8.42
N ASP A 315 -29.02 1.53 7.60
CA ASP A 315 -29.20 0.13 7.98
C ASP A 315 -27.82 -0.54 8.16
N VAL A 316 -27.39 -0.65 9.42
CA VAL A 316 -26.06 -1.21 9.78
C VAL A 316 -26.00 -2.70 9.45
N ASP A 317 -27.09 -3.45 9.65
CA ASP A 317 -27.13 -4.88 9.39
C ASP A 317 -26.92 -5.20 7.90
N LYS A 318 -27.54 -4.41 7.01
CA LYS A 318 -27.30 -4.52 5.56
C LYS A 318 -25.86 -4.20 5.19
N ARG A 319 -25.28 -3.17 5.81
CA ARG A 319 -23.88 -2.79 5.59
C ARG A 319 -22.95 -3.93 5.97
N GLU A 320 -23.14 -4.53 7.13
CA GLU A 320 -22.33 -5.66 7.59
C GLU A 320 -22.53 -6.91 6.72
N GLU A 321 -23.75 -7.20 6.27
CA GLU A 321 -23.99 -8.32 5.37
C GLU A 321 -23.27 -8.13 4.02
N ALA A 322 -23.28 -6.91 3.47
CA ALA A 322 -22.52 -6.59 2.27
C ALA A 322 -21.01 -6.83 2.47
N GLN A 323 -20.46 -6.42 3.62
CA GLN A 323 -19.06 -6.66 3.97
C GLN A 323 -18.76 -8.17 4.10
N ARG A 324 -19.64 -8.94 4.73
CA ARG A 324 -19.49 -10.40 4.86
C ARG A 324 -19.48 -11.09 3.50
N ILE A 325 -20.42 -10.73 2.60
CA ILE A 325 -20.48 -11.29 1.24
C ILE A 325 -19.20 -10.98 0.47
N LEU A 326 -18.72 -9.74 0.49
CA LEU A 326 -17.50 -9.32 -0.21
C LEU A 326 -16.27 -10.04 0.33
N ARG A 327 -16.12 -10.14 1.66
CA ARG A 327 -15.02 -10.85 2.30
C ARG A 327 -15.04 -12.35 2.00
N ALA A 328 -16.21 -12.98 2.07
CA ALA A 328 -16.35 -14.38 1.72
C ALA A 328 -16.05 -14.63 0.23
N SER A 329 -16.49 -13.72 -0.65
CA SER A 329 -16.19 -13.77 -2.09
C SER A 329 -14.68 -13.71 -2.34
N GLN A 330 -13.93 -12.87 -1.62
CA GLN A 330 -12.47 -12.80 -1.72
C GLN A 330 -11.76 -14.10 -1.34
N ARG A 331 -12.28 -14.83 -0.33
CA ARG A 331 -11.74 -16.15 0.04
C ARG A 331 -12.00 -17.20 -1.04
N MET A 332 -13.13 -17.10 -1.75
CA MET A 332 -13.53 -18.01 -2.82
C MET A 332 -12.78 -17.81 -4.14
N LEU A 333 -12.06 -16.69 -4.32
CA LEU A 333 -11.20 -16.51 -5.49
C LEU A 333 -9.97 -17.42 -5.38
N GLU A 334 -9.70 -18.17 -6.43
CA GLU A 334 -8.56 -19.09 -6.53
C GLU A 334 -7.55 -18.54 -7.55
N PRO A 335 -6.24 -18.74 -7.34
CA PRO A 335 -5.25 -18.50 -8.39
C PRO A 335 -5.59 -19.34 -9.62
N VAL A 336 -5.84 -18.67 -10.74
CA VAL A 336 -6.13 -19.31 -12.03
C VAL A 336 -5.29 -18.65 -13.13
N ARG A 337 -4.91 -19.44 -14.13
CA ARG A 337 -4.28 -18.90 -15.34
C ARG A 337 -5.35 -18.15 -16.14
N VAL A 338 -5.00 -16.98 -16.66
CA VAL A 338 -5.86 -16.19 -17.53
C VAL A 338 -5.25 -16.13 -18.91
N GLU A 339 -6.05 -16.37 -19.92
CA GLU A 339 -5.66 -16.23 -21.32
C GLU A 339 -6.54 -15.20 -22.00
N ASN A 340 -5.90 -14.19 -22.59
CA ASN A 340 -6.59 -13.13 -23.30
C ASN A 340 -6.41 -13.33 -24.82
N PRO A 341 -7.39 -13.96 -25.52
CA PRO A 341 -7.30 -14.19 -26.97
C PRO A 341 -7.32 -12.90 -27.79
N PHE A 342 -7.69 -11.77 -27.17
CA PHE A 342 -7.75 -10.47 -27.83
C PHE A 342 -6.46 -9.65 -27.65
N ALA A 343 -5.50 -10.12 -26.84
CA ALA A 343 -4.32 -9.35 -26.44
C ALA A 343 -3.54 -8.72 -27.61
N GLU A 344 -3.35 -9.45 -28.71
CA GLU A 344 -2.60 -8.97 -29.88
C GLU A 344 -3.30 -7.83 -30.65
N LYS A 345 -4.62 -7.72 -30.50
CA LYS A 345 -5.46 -6.71 -31.15
C LYS A 345 -5.69 -5.48 -30.27
N LEU A 346 -5.27 -5.54 -29.00
CA LEU A 346 -5.42 -4.45 -28.04
C LEU A 346 -4.24 -3.49 -28.17
N GLY A 347 -4.52 -2.26 -28.60
CA GLY A 347 -3.55 -1.18 -28.72
C GLY A 347 -3.93 0.02 -27.86
N LEU A 348 -2.93 0.78 -27.41
CA LEU A 348 -3.13 2.06 -26.71
C LEU A 348 -2.90 3.26 -27.66
N PRO A 349 -3.51 4.43 -27.36
CA PRO A 349 -3.27 5.64 -28.13
C PRO A 349 -1.80 6.09 -28.13
N GLY A 350 -1.39 6.67 -29.26
CA GLY A 350 -0.08 7.30 -29.47
C GLY A 350 0.30 8.32 -28.40
N GLN A 351 -0.71 9.00 -27.86
CA GLN A 351 -0.57 10.13 -26.93
C GLN A 351 -0.26 9.69 -25.49
N VAL A 352 -0.40 8.41 -25.15
CA VAL A 352 -0.14 7.92 -23.78
C VAL A 352 1.35 7.94 -23.48
N PHE A 353 1.78 8.66 -22.45
CA PHE A 353 3.19 8.63 -22.05
C PHE A 353 3.58 7.24 -21.56
N THR A 354 4.82 6.83 -21.83
CA THR A 354 5.36 5.52 -21.42
C THR A 354 4.53 4.32 -21.93
N GLN A 355 4.08 4.37 -23.19
CA GLN A 355 3.20 3.38 -23.83
C GLN A 355 3.49 1.91 -23.48
N ARG A 356 4.76 1.49 -23.45
CA ARG A 356 5.13 0.10 -23.12
C ARG A 356 4.64 -0.33 -21.73
N ARG A 357 4.82 0.51 -20.72
CA ARG A 357 4.39 0.23 -19.34
C ARG A 357 2.88 0.39 -19.20
N ALA A 358 2.29 1.38 -19.86
CA ALA A 358 0.84 1.57 -19.89
C ALA A 358 0.11 0.37 -20.53
N ASN A 359 0.66 -0.18 -21.62
CA ASN A 359 0.08 -1.33 -22.31
C ASN A 359 0.07 -2.57 -21.43
N GLN A 360 1.17 -2.84 -20.72
CA GLN A 360 1.24 -3.95 -19.78
C GLN A 360 0.20 -3.80 -18.66
N LEU A 361 0.08 -2.60 -18.07
CA LEU A 361 -0.95 -2.31 -17.05
C LEU A 361 -2.37 -2.51 -17.58
N TYR A 362 -2.64 -2.11 -18.81
CA TYR A 362 -3.94 -2.29 -19.46
C TYR A 362 -4.29 -3.77 -19.65
N LEU A 363 -3.35 -4.58 -20.16
CA LEU A 363 -3.52 -6.02 -20.29
C LEU A 363 -3.70 -6.71 -18.93
N ASP A 364 -2.90 -6.33 -17.92
CA ASP A 364 -3.00 -6.89 -16.56
C ASP A 364 -4.34 -6.51 -15.90
N LEU A 365 -4.90 -5.34 -16.20
CA LEU A 365 -6.25 -4.95 -15.76
C LEU A 365 -7.33 -5.83 -16.38
N ILE A 366 -7.29 -6.07 -17.69
CA ILE A 366 -8.23 -6.97 -18.38
C ILE A 366 -8.13 -8.39 -17.80
N ASN A 367 -6.90 -8.86 -17.59
CA ASN A 367 -6.66 -10.18 -17.01
C ASN A 367 -7.19 -10.27 -15.58
N THR A 368 -7.05 -9.20 -14.79
CA THR A 368 -7.60 -9.12 -13.42
C THR A 368 -9.13 -9.17 -13.41
N ILE A 369 -9.78 -8.47 -14.35
CA ILE A 369 -11.24 -8.52 -14.49
C ILE A 369 -11.70 -9.92 -14.89
N THR A 370 -11.01 -10.55 -15.85
CA THR A 370 -11.27 -11.94 -16.25
C THR A 370 -11.10 -12.90 -15.07
N PHE A 371 -10.02 -12.74 -14.30
CA PHE A 371 -9.77 -13.49 -13.06
C PHE A 371 -10.89 -13.31 -12.04
N TYR A 372 -11.46 -12.10 -11.92
CA TYR A 372 -12.56 -11.84 -11.02
C TYR A 372 -13.84 -12.58 -11.45
N HIS A 373 -14.06 -12.74 -12.76
CA HIS A 373 -15.13 -13.54 -13.35
C HIS A 373 -14.86 -15.05 -13.36
N GLN A 374 -13.80 -15.57 -12.73
CA GLN A 374 -13.41 -16.99 -12.81
C GLN A 374 -14.52 -18.00 -12.47
N HIS A 375 -15.52 -17.63 -11.66
CA HIS A 375 -16.66 -18.48 -11.30
C HIS A 375 -17.78 -18.51 -12.36
N GLN A 376 -17.71 -17.63 -13.36
CA GLN A 376 -18.65 -17.50 -14.48
C GLN A 376 -18.08 -18.03 -15.80
N ARG A 377 -16.82 -18.48 -15.79
CA ARG A 377 -16.10 -18.94 -16.97
C ARG A 377 -15.86 -20.43 -16.86
N GLU A 378 -15.96 -21.11 -17.98
CA GLU A 378 -15.49 -22.49 -18.08
C GLU A 378 -13.95 -22.48 -18.08
N ARG A 379 -13.35 -23.47 -17.39
CA ARG A 379 -11.90 -23.66 -17.41
C ARG A 379 -11.53 -24.50 -18.62
N LYS A 380 -10.74 -23.94 -19.53
CA LYS A 380 -10.16 -24.66 -20.68
C LYS A 380 -8.66 -24.78 -20.44
N ASP A 381 -8.13 -26.00 -20.42
CA ASP A 381 -6.71 -26.27 -20.15
C ASP A 381 -6.19 -25.57 -18.87
N GLU A 382 -7.00 -25.63 -17.80
CA GLU A 382 -6.79 -24.95 -16.51
C GLU A 382 -6.76 -23.41 -16.54
N ALA A 383 -7.04 -22.80 -17.69
CA ALA A 383 -7.15 -21.36 -17.85
C ALA A 383 -8.61 -20.88 -17.99
N VAL A 384 -8.86 -19.65 -17.55
CA VAL A 384 -10.08 -18.91 -17.88
C VAL A 384 -9.80 -17.92 -19.00
N GLN A 385 -10.73 -17.78 -19.94
CA GLN A 385 -10.57 -16.90 -21.09
C GLN A 385 -11.26 -15.56 -20.90
N THR A 386 -10.60 -14.51 -21.39
CA THR A 386 -11.14 -13.14 -21.44
C THR A 386 -12.28 -13.06 -22.45
N ASN A 387 -13.36 -12.37 -22.07
CA ASN A 387 -14.47 -12.02 -22.96
C ASN A 387 -14.48 -10.51 -23.26
N LEU A 388 -15.28 -10.10 -24.25
CA LEU A 388 -15.41 -8.69 -24.65
C LEU A 388 -15.94 -7.78 -23.53
N GLU A 389 -16.80 -8.30 -22.65
CA GLU A 389 -17.29 -7.57 -21.47
C GLU A 389 -16.16 -7.20 -20.49
N ASP A 390 -15.13 -8.06 -20.36
CA ASP A 390 -13.98 -7.79 -19.50
C ASP A 390 -13.16 -6.61 -20.05
N ILE A 391 -13.05 -6.51 -21.38
CA ILE A 391 -12.38 -5.41 -22.09
C ILE A 391 -13.17 -4.12 -21.97
N GLU A 392 -14.50 -4.17 -22.09
CA GLU A 392 -15.39 -3.02 -21.91
C GLU A 392 -15.26 -2.42 -20.51
N TRP A 393 -15.26 -3.27 -19.48
CA TRP A 393 -15.00 -2.84 -18.11
C TRP A 393 -13.59 -2.28 -17.93
N ALA A 394 -12.59 -2.90 -18.55
CA ALA A 394 -11.23 -2.40 -18.51
C ALA A 394 -11.12 -1.01 -19.15
N ASN A 395 -11.74 -0.77 -20.30
CA ASN A 395 -11.78 0.54 -20.96
C ASN A 395 -12.38 1.60 -20.05
N ARG A 396 -13.53 1.30 -19.44
CA ARG A 396 -14.21 2.21 -18.50
C ARG A 396 -13.33 2.57 -17.30
N LEU A 397 -12.64 1.60 -16.73
CA LEU A 397 -11.81 1.80 -15.53
C LEU A 397 -10.43 2.38 -15.85
N ALA A 398 -9.85 2.03 -17.00
CA ALA A 398 -8.52 2.49 -17.41
C ALA A 398 -8.55 3.92 -17.93
N THR A 399 -9.65 4.39 -18.51
CA THR A 399 -9.73 5.71 -19.16
C THR A 399 -9.24 6.85 -18.24
N PRO A 400 -9.74 7.02 -16.99
CA PRO A 400 -9.22 8.07 -16.10
C PRO A 400 -7.73 7.92 -15.78
N VAL A 401 -7.25 6.68 -15.63
CA VAL A 401 -5.84 6.40 -15.33
C VAL A 401 -4.93 6.69 -16.53
N LEU A 402 -5.35 6.33 -17.74
CA LEU A 402 -4.63 6.58 -18.98
C LEU A 402 -4.60 8.06 -19.31
N LEU A 403 -5.71 8.78 -19.08
CA LEU A 403 -5.75 10.24 -19.22
C LEU A 403 -4.76 10.90 -18.29
N ARG A 404 -4.72 10.47 -17.02
CA ARG A 404 -3.73 10.97 -16.06
C ARG A 404 -2.29 10.70 -16.51
N LYS A 405 -2.03 9.57 -17.17
CA LYS A 405 -0.73 9.21 -17.77
C LYS A 405 -0.45 9.89 -19.11
N SER A 406 -1.42 10.58 -19.70
CA SER A 406 -1.27 11.34 -20.95
C SER A 406 -1.26 12.85 -20.72
N ASP A 407 -1.55 13.28 -19.49
CA ASP A 407 -1.62 14.68 -19.08
C ASP A 407 -0.26 15.18 -18.59
N GLU A 408 0.19 16.32 -19.12
CA GLU A 408 1.44 16.98 -18.76
C GLU A 408 1.36 17.71 -17.41
N LEU A 409 0.14 17.99 -16.94
CA LEU A 409 -0.11 18.70 -15.68
C LEU A 409 -0.19 17.75 -14.49
N SER A 410 0.15 18.26 -13.29
CA SER A 410 -0.17 17.57 -12.03
C SER A 410 -1.69 17.51 -11.83
N GLY A 411 -2.20 16.59 -11.00
CA GLY A 411 -3.64 16.43 -10.80
C GLY A 411 -4.26 17.71 -10.23
N ALA A 412 -3.59 18.29 -9.23
CA ALA A 412 -4.00 19.55 -8.64
C ALA A 412 -3.92 20.74 -9.62
N CYS A 413 -2.88 20.81 -10.47
CA CYS A 413 -2.78 21.86 -11.47
C CYS A 413 -3.86 21.73 -12.56
N ARG A 414 -4.19 20.49 -12.97
CA ARG A 414 -5.30 20.20 -13.87
C ARG A 414 -6.64 20.62 -13.27
N SER A 415 -6.94 20.21 -12.04
CA SER A 415 -8.17 20.62 -11.34
C SER A 415 -8.29 22.14 -11.22
N PHE A 416 -7.17 22.83 -10.88
CA PHE A 416 -7.13 24.29 -10.86
C PHE A 416 -7.45 24.91 -12.22
N LEU A 417 -6.91 24.37 -13.31
CA LEU A 417 -7.19 24.87 -14.66
C LEU A 417 -8.67 24.71 -15.03
N GLU A 418 -9.29 23.57 -14.70
CA GLU A 418 -10.71 23.34 -14.96
C GLU A 418 -11.61 24.25 -14.11
N GLU A 419 -11.27 24.48 -12.84
CA GLU A 419 -11.96 25.46 -11.98
C GLU A 419 -11.80 26.89 -12.53
N LEU A 420 -10.61 27.23 -13.04
CA LEU A 420 -10.34 28.51 -13.68
C LEU A 420 -11.19 28.71 -14.93
N LYS A 421 -11.25 27.72 -15.83
CA LYS A 421 -12.14 27.76 -17.01
C LYS A 421 -13.59 28.01 -16.60
N PHE A 422 -14.08 27.27 -15.60
CA PHE A 422 -15.44 27.43 -15.08
C PHE A 422 -15.67 28.83 -14.49
N HIS A 423 -14.73 29.34 -13.70
CA HIS A 423 -14.81 30.66 -13.08
C HIS A 423 -14.84 31.78 -14.14
N LEU A 424 -13.95 31.73 -15.13
CA LEU A 424 -13.90 32.72 -16.21
C LEU A 424 -15.20 32.71 -17.04
N LYS A 425 -15.68 31.52 -17.40
CA LYS A 425 -16.95 31.35 -18.13
C LYS A 425 -18.15 31.89 -17.35
N ARG A 426 -18.24 31.56 -16.06
CA ARG A 426 -19.33 32.02 -15.18
C ARG A 426 -19.37 33.54 -15.02
N ASN A 427 -18.20 34.17 -14.95
CA ASN A 427 -18.06 35.61 -14.75
C ASN A 427 -17.89 36.40 -16.07
N LYS A 428 -17.90 35.72 -17.22
CA LYS A 428 -17.70 36.30 -18.56
C LYS A 428 -16.41 37.12 -18.66
N LEU A 429 -15.33 36.57 -18.11
CA LEU A 429 -14.00 37.20 -18.11
C LEU A 429 -13.16 36.60 -19.23
N GLU A 430 -12.60 37.44 -20.11
CA GLU A 430 -11.66 37.03 -21.17
C GLU A 430 -10.21 36.98 -20.66
N SER A 431 -9.89 37.82 -19.66
CA SER A 431 -8.59 37.85 -19.00
C SER A 431 -8.74 37.97 -17.48
N PHE A 432 -7.67 37.65 -16.76
CA PHE A 432 -7.66 37.67 -15.30
C PHE A 432 -6.27 38.02 -14.75
N THR A 433 -6.22 38.61 -13.56
CA THR A 433 -4.96 38.74 -12.81
C THR A 433 -4.88 37.69 -11.71
N ALA A 434 -3.66 37.43 -11.21
CA ALA A 434 -3.48 36.56 -10.05
C ALA A 434 -4.28 37.03 -8.81
N LYS A 435 -4.54 38.33 -8.68
CA LYS A 435 -5.31 38.89 -7.56
C LYS A 435 -6.79 38.53 -7.67
N ASP A 436 -7.33 38.53 -8.89
CA ASP A 436 -8.75 38.24 -9.16
C ASP A 436 -9.08 36.80 -8.85
N ILE A 437 -8.14 35.88 -9.10
CA ILE A 437 -8.36 34.44 -8.95
C ILE A 437 -8.02 33.93 -7.53
N ARG A 438 -7.02 34.51 -6.86
CA ARG A 438 -6.54 34.00 -5.56
C ARG A 438 -7.63 33.95 -4.49
N ARG A 439 -8.43 35.01 -4.37
CA ARG A 439 -9.45 35.13 -3.32
C ARG A 439 -10.65 34.21 -3.58
N PRO A 440 -11.28 34.21 -4.78
CA PRO A 440 -12.37 33.29 -5.09
C PRO A 440 -12.00 31.82 -4.89
N MET A 441 -10.80 31.41 -5.34
CA MET A 441 -10.35 30.02 -5.24
C MET A 441 -9.66 29.67 -3.92
N ARG A 442 -9.59 30.62 -2.97
CA ARG A 442 -9.03 30.43 -1.62
C ARG A 442 -7.62 29.81 -1.60
N MET A 443 -6.78 30.12 -2.59
CA MET A 443 -5.44 29.54 -2.70
C MET A 443 -4.35 30.37 -2.02
N ALA A 444 -3.29 29.67 -1.56
CA ALA A 444 -2.05 30.30 -1.16
C ALA A 444 -1.36 30.98 -2.36
N TYR A 445 -0.73 32.13 -2.13
CA TYR A 445 -0.09 32.91 -3.18
C TYR A 445 1.03 32.14 -3.90
N SER A 446 1.84 31.38 -3.15
CA SER A 446 2.91 30.55 -3.70
C SER A 446 2.39 29.45 -4.63
N THR A 447 1.29 28.79 -4.25
CA THR A 447 0.63 27.75 -5.04
C THR A 447 0.09 28.31 -6.35
N LEU A 448 -0.67 29.41 -6.29
CA LEU A 448 -1.19 30.07 -7.49
C LEU A 448 -0.06 30.49 -8.44
N LYS A 449 1.01 31.10 -7.90
CA LYS A 449 2.17 31.50 -8.69
C LYS A 449 2.82 30.31 -9.40
N ARG A 450 2.95 29.17 -8.70
CA ARG A 450 3.50 27.92 -9.26
C ARG A 450 2.62 27.38 -10.39
N TYR A 451 1.30 27.30 -10.18
CA TYR A 451 0.39 26.81 -11.22
C TYR A 451 0.36 27.73 -12.44
N LEU A 452 0.28 29.06 -12.26
CA LEU A 452 0.34 29.99 -13.40
C LEU A 452 1.64 29.89 -14.19
N LEU A 453 2.78 29.70 -13.50
CA LEU A 453 4.05 29.46 -14.18
C LEU A 453 4.02 28.17 -15.00
N GLN A 454 3.50 27.09 -14.42
CA GLN A 454 3.38 25.79 -15.08
C GLN A 454 2.46 25.86 -16.30
N LEU A 455 1.26 26.43 -16.15
CA LEU A 455 0.30 26.60 -17.25
C LEU A 455 0.89 27.44 -18.39
N ARG A 456 1.67 28.49 -18.06
CA ARG A 456 2.37 29.29 -19.06
C ARG A 456 3.48 28.51 -19.76
N GLN A 457 4.24 27.68 -19.04
CA GLN A 457 5.28 26.84 -19.63
C GLN A 457 4.71 25.83 -20.63
N TYR A 458 3.54 25.27 -20.34
CA TYR A 458 2.81 24.37 -21.24
C TYR A 458 1.94 25.10 -22.28
N GLY A 459 2.02 26.44 -22.35
CA GLY A 459 1.29 27.22 -23.35
C GLY A 459 -0.23 27.22 -23.18
N LEU A 460 -0.76 26.85 -22.02
CA LEU A 460 -2.20 26.83 -21.68
C LEU A 460 -2.72 28.21 -21.21
N VAL A 461 -1.79 29.06 -20.79
CA VAL A 461 -2.05 30.44 -20.36
C VAL A 461 -0.98 31.34 -20.96
N GLU A 462 -1.40 32.49 -21.48
CA GLU A 462 -0.48 33.52 -21.97
C GLU A 462 -0.69 34.86 -21.28
N VAL A 463 0.29 35.76 -21.40
CA VAL A 463 0.22 37.10 -20.81
C VAL A 463 -0.49 38.03 -21.81
N ALA A 464 -1.70 38.46 -21.46
CA ALA A 464 -2.52 39.38 -22.25
C ALA A 464 -2.15 40.86 -22.02
N GLY A 465 -1.46 41.18 -20.92
CA GLY A 465 -1.02 42.54 -20.62
C GLY A 465 -0.39 42.70 -19.23
N GLY A 466 -0.05 43.94 -18.89
CA GLY A 466 0.56 44.31 -17.61
C GLY A 466 2.09 44.23 -17.59
N ASP A 467 2.68 44.53 -16.43
CA ASP A 467 4.13 44.58 -16.24
C ASP A 467 4.57 43.98 -14.89
N LYS A 468 5.88 43.83 -14.69
CA LYS A 468 6.44 43.22 -13.46
C LYS A 468 6.15 44.02 -12.19
N LYS A 469 5.82 45.32 -12.30
CA LYS A 469 5.58 46.25 -11.20
C LYS A 469 4.11 46.30 -10.79
N ASN A 470 3.20 46.19 -11.76
CA ASN A 470 1.76 46.30 -11.61
C ASN A 470 1.03 44.93 -11.62
N GLY A 471 1.73 43.88 -12.04
CA GLY A 471 1.20 42.52 -12.18
C GLY A 471 0.77 42.21 -13.62
N PHE A 472 0.83 40.93 -13.97
CA PHE A 472 0.41 40.44 -15.28
C PHE A 472 -1.07 40.10 -15.32
N ALA A 473 -1.71 40.45 -16.44
CA ALA A 473 -3.00 39.92 -16.85
C ALA A 473 -2.77 38.71 -17.78
N TYR A 474 -3.55 37.66 -17.57
CA TYR A 474 -3.42 36.37 -18.21
C TYR A 474 -4.70 36.04 -18.99
N GLN A 475 -4.58 35.25 -20.07
CA GLN A 475 -5.70 34.68 -20.81
C GLN A 475 -5.46 33.20 -21.10
N LEU A 476 -6.54 32.43 -21.26
CA LEU A 476 -6.48 31.02 -21.66
C LEU A 476 -6.25 30.92 -23.17
N THR A 477 -5.39 30.00 -23.60
CA THR A 477 -5.06 29.78 -25.01
C THR A 477 -5.96 28.73 -25.67
N ASP A 478 -6.20 27.62 -24.98
CA ASP A 478 -7.09 26.54 -25.41
C ASP A 478 -7.98 26.09 -24.25
N ILE A 479 -9.30 26.17 -24.45
CA ILE A 479 -10.32 25.80 -23.46
C ILE A 479 -10.72 24.32 -23.61
N GLY A 480 -10.57 23.76 -24.82
CA GLY A 480 -11.06 22.44 -25.21
C GLY A 480 -10.00 21.33 -25.19
N GLU A 481 -8.76 21.63 -24.81
CA GLU A 481 -7.62 20.72 -24.86
C GLU A 481 -7.86 19.42 -24.08
N TYR A 482 -8.45 19.52 -22.89
CA TYR A 482 -8.66 18.36 -22.02
C TYR A 482 -9.80 17.46 -22.54
N GLU A 483 -10.88 18.06 -23.05
CA GLU A 483 -11.96 17.30 -23.69
C GLU A 483 -11.49 16.66 -25.01
N ALA A 484 -10.64 17.32 -25.78
CA ALA A 484 -10.01 16.74 -26.96
C ALA A 484 -9.13 15.53 -26.61
N LEU A 485 -8.30 15.64 -25.56
CA LEU A 485 -7.49 14.53 -25.05
C LEU A 485 -8.37 13.36 -24.58
N LYS A 486 -9.41 13.66 -23.79
CA LYS A 486 -10.38 12.68 -23.28
C LYS A 486 -11.07 11.92 -24.39
N ASN A 487 -11.63 12.65 -25.36
CA ASN A 487 -12.31 12.06 -26.51
C ASN A 487 -11.34 11.24 -27.38
N GLY A 488 -10.09 11.69 -27.54
CA GLY A 488 -9.08 10.96 -28.29
C GLY A 488 -8.75 9.59 -27.67
N VAL A 489 -8.52 9.55 -26.34
CA VAL A 489 -8.22 8.30 -25.64
C VAL A 489 -9.43 7.36 -25.64
N GLN A 490 -10.62 7.88 -25.31
CA GLN A 490 -11.83 7.06 -25.22
C GLN A 490 -12.25 6.51 -26.59
N SER A 491 -12.27 7.36 -27.62
CA SER A 491 -12.64 6.97 -28.99
C SER A 491 -11.78 5.82 -29.51
N LEU A 492 -10.47 5.84 -29.25
CA LEU A 492 -9.61 4.75 -29.70
C LEU A 492 -9.89 3.42 -28.98
N LEU A 493 -10.08 3.46 -27.67
CA LEU A 493 -10.40 2.27 -26.88
C LEU A 493 -11.75 1.66 -27.33
N ASP A 494 -12.73 2.52 -27.62
CA ASP A 494 -14.04 2.11 -28.10
C ASP A 494 -13.97 1.55 -29.54
N GLN A 495 -13.20 2.18 -30.43
CA GLN A 495 -12.96 1.69 -31.80
C GLN A 495 -12.31 0.29 -31.82
N VAL A 496 -11.33 0.05 -30.96
CA VAL A 496 -10.72 -1.28 -30.81
C VAL A 496 -11.77 -2.28 -30.35
N LEU A 497 -12.59 -1.94 -29.35
CA LEU A 497 -13.65 -2.81 -28.86
C LEU A 497 -14.70 -3.11 -29.93
N GLU A 498 -15.11 -2.13 -30.74
CA GLU A 498 -16.04 -2.32 -31.86
C GLU A 498 -15.46 -3.23 -32.95
N THR A 499 -14.18 -3.08 -33.26
CA THR A 499 -13.45 -3.95 -34.20
C THR A 499 -13.40 -5.40 -33.68
N LEU A 500 -13.20 -5.58 -32.37
CA LEU A 500 -13.24 -6.90 -31.74
C LEU A 500 -14.64 -7.52 -31.74
N ARG A 501 -15.68 -6.71 -31.55
CA ARG A 501 -17.09 -7.13 -31.60
C ARG A 501 -17.50 -7.57 -32.99
N SER A 502 -17.05 -6.86 -34.03
CA SER A 502 -17.36 -7.18 -35.43
C SER A 502 -16.60 -8.41 -35.93
N GLY A 503 -15.35 -8.62 -35.50
CA GLY A 503 -14.57 -9.80 -35.86
C GLY A 503 -14.83 -11.07 -35.02
N SER A 504 -15.70 -11.01 -34.01
CA SER A 504 -16.13 -12.17 -33.20
C SER A 504 -17.50 -12.72 -33.63
N LYS A 505 -18.16 -12.09 -34.61
CA LYS A 505 -19.33 -12.64 -35.33
C LYS A 505 -18.84 -13.47 -36.50
#